data_AF-A0A9P9WMG1-F1
#
_entry.id   AF-A0A9P9WMG1-F1
#
_cell.length_a   1.000
_cell.length_b   1.000
_cell.length_c   1.000
_cell.angle_alpha   90.00
_cell.angle_beta   90.00
_cell.angle_gamma   90.00
#
_symmetry.space_group_name_H-M   'P 1'
#
loop_
_entity.id
_entity.type
_entity.pdbx_description
1 polymer ?
#
loop_
_entity_poly.entity_id
_entity_poly.type
_entity_poly.pdbx_seq_one_letter_code
_entity_poly.pdbx_strand_id
1 'polypeptide(L)'
;MERRAMICSSLRKRPDWASVVPALLQSPNPPRWKEARLETHDLALPLSLPGQPSHLAFRAIFLAPSDIGSHETHKRTERLFNLNGGRYVAIVLLMRQMEGVQESNSSAMMRLQLELIGGLEMPIIPVPTVESLPTAIKAFHYQLSTSAASRQLVTPARSLLPYCSDTGSLPEHAVNVISDITAGFKDLVSKATTPDGKQLLKDYLGEDADRVIRFWKDEYPIA
;
A
#
# COMPACT_ATOMS: atom_id res chain seq x y z
N MET A 1 22.45 10.59 8.12
CA MET A 1 22.06 9.38 8.87
C MET A 1 21.90 8.24 7.89
N GLU A 2 22.73 7.20 8.01
CA GLU A 2 22.71 6.02 7.14
C GLU A 2 21.37 5.27 7.32
N ARG A 3 20.51 5.24 6.29
CA ARG A 3 19.20 4.58 6.38
C ARG A 3 19.42 3.07 6.34
N ARG A 4 19.10 2.39 7.44
CA ARG A 4 19.34 0.94 7.58
C ARG A 4 18.08 0.15 7.26
N ALA A 5 18.29 -1.02 6.64
CA ALA A 5 17.26 -2.04 6.49
C ALA A 5 16.92 -2.62 7.87
N MET A 6 15.65 -2.88 8.15
CA MET A 6 15.20 -3.44 9.42
C MET A 6 14.48 -4.77 9.23
N ILE A 7 14.75 -5.69 10.15
CA ILE A 7 14.09 -6.99 10.25
C ILE A 7 13.52 -7.17 11.66
N CYS A 8 12.31 -7.72 11.75
CA CYS A 8 11.61 -7.88 13.02
C CYS A 8 12.21 -9.01 13.85
N SER A 9 12.55 -8.73 15.11
CA SER A 9 13.08 -9.72 16.05
C SER A 9 12.09 -10.84 16.38
N SER A 10 10.78 -10.59 16.22
CA SER A 10 9.74 -11.60 16.47
C SER A 10 9.82 -12.78 15.51
N LEU A 11 10.43 -12.62 14.33
CA LEU A 11 10.64 -13.69 13.35
C LEU A 11 11.44 -14.86 13.93
N ARG A 12 12.31 -14.63 14.92
CA ARG A 12 13.06 -15.70 15.60
C ARG A 12 12.16 -16.72 16.31
N LYS A 13 10.96 -16.30 16.69
CA LYS A 13 9.98 -17.17 17.37
C LYS A 13 9.13 -17.98 16.39
N ARG A 14 9.23 -17.70 15.10
CA ARG A 14 8.44 -18.34 14.04
C ARG A 14 9.33 -19.39 13.35
N PRO A 15 9.12 -20.70 13.57
CA PRO A 15 10.02 -21.74 13.09
C PRO A 15 10.33 -21.65 11.59
N ASP A 16 9.33 -21.33 10.78
CA ASP A 16 9.46 -21.20 9.32
C ASP A 16 10.37 -20.05 8.87
N TRP A 17 10.53 -19.03 9.72
CA TRP A 17 11.24 -17.80 9.41
C TRP A 17 12.44 -17.52 10.33
N ALA A 18 12.70 -18.38 11.32
CA ALA A 18 13.71 -18.14 12.34
C ALA A 18 15.12 -17.97 11.75
N SER A 19 15.43 -18.69 10.67
CA SER A 19 16.71 -18.61 9.96
C SER A 19 16.90 -17.34 9.11
N VAL A 20 15.83 -16.60 8.80
CA VAL A 20 15.92 -15.33 8.05
C VAL A 20 16.77 -14.32 8.79
N VAL A 21 16.50 -14.15 10.09
CA VAL A 21 17.10 -13.07 10.88
C VAL A 21 18.63 -13.19 10.88
N PRO A 22 19.24 -14.33 11.24
CA PRO A 22 20.69 -14.47 11.12
C PRO A 22 21.18 -14.37 9.67
N ALA A 23 20.46 -14.93 8.69
CA ALA A 23 20.88 -14.89 7.29
C ALA A 23 20.97 -13.45 6.73
N LEU A 24 20.02 -12.57 7.08
CA LEU A 24 20.03 -11.17 6.66
C LEU A 24 21.07 -10.36 7.44
N LEU A 25 21.18 -10.55 8.76
CA LEU A 25 22.14 -9.84 9.60
C LEU A 25 23.60 -10.14 9.23
N GLN A 26 23.88 -11.38 8.80
CA GLN A 26 25.22 -11.82 8.39
C GLN A 26 25.52 -11.54 6.91
N SER A 27 24.56 -10.99 6.16
CA SER A 27 24.75 -10.73 4.74
C SER A 27 25.88 -9.70 4.53
N PRO A 28 26.91 -10.00 3.73
CA PRO A 28 28.01 -9.07 3.47
C PRO A 28 27.60 -7.94 2.51
N ASN A 29 26.47 -8.11 1.81
CA ASN A 29 26.02 -7.20 0.77
C ASN A 29 25.06 -6.14 1.31
N PRO A 30 25.09 -4.90 0.78
CA PRO A 30 24.10 -3.89 1.13
C PRO A 30 22.69 -4.32 0.69
N PRO A 31 21.63 -3.88 1.41
CA PRO A 31 21.68 -2.94 2.55
C PRO A 31 22.12 -3.60 3.87
N ARG A 32 22.74 -2.82 4.76
CA ARG A 32 23.08 -3.27 6.12
C ARG A 32 21.80 -3.46 6.94
N TRP A 33 21.56 -4.69 7.38
CA TRP A 33 20.41 -5.06 8.18
C TRP A 33 20.62 -4.75 9.66
N LYS A 34 19.56 -4.31 10.31
CA LYS A 34 19.47 -4.14 11.76
C LYS A 34 18.23 -4.87 12.26
N GLU A 35 18.40 -5.64 13.32
CA GLU A 35 17.27 -6.25 14.01
C GLU A 35 16.58 -5.22 14.90
N ALA A 36 15.25 -5.16 14.85
CA ALA A 36 14.43 -4.27 15.67
C ALA A 36 13.09 -4.93 16.01
N ARG A 37 12.41 -4.45 17.05
CA ARG A 37 11.03 -4.86 17.30
C ARG A 37 10.12 -3.99 16.43
N LEU A 38 9.46 -4.61 15.46
CA LEU A 38 8.53 -3.96 14.55
C LEU A 38 7.11 -4.42 14.91
N GLU A 39 6.19 -3.49 15.12
CA GLU A 39 4.84 -3.82 15.59
C GLU A 39 3.89 -4.26 14.48
N THR A 40 4.09 -3.76 13.26
CA THR A 40 3.11 -3.88 12.17
C THR A 40 3.58 -4.69 10.99
N HIS A 41 4.89 -4.90 10.85
CA HIS A 41 5.51 -5.54 9.70
C HIS A 41 6.74 -6.32 10.13
N ASP A 42 7.15 -7.27 9.31
CA ASP A 42 8.30 -8.12 9.58
C ASP A 42 9.59 -7.54 9.00
N LEU A 43 9.48 -6.71 7.96
CA LEU A 43 10.61 -6.13 7.24
C LEU A 43 10.35 -4.69 6.82
N ALA A 44 11.37 -3.83 6.94
CA ALA A 44 11.37 -2.48 6.39
C ALA A 44 12.65 -2.15 5.63
N LEU A 45 12.49 -1.70 4.39
CA LEU A 45 13.58 -1.24 3.53
C LEU A 45 13.39 0.23 3.17
N PRO A 46 14.40 1.09 3.38
CA PRO A 46 14.34 2.47 2.92
C PRO A 46 14.12 2.54 1.41
N LEU A 47 13.20 3.41 0.97
CA LEU A 47 13.00 3.74 -0.43
C LEU A 47 13.58 5.13 -0.71
N SER A 48 14.24 5.26 -1.85
CA SER A 48 14.73 6.53 -2.37
C SER A 48 14.06 6.77 -3.71
N LEU A 49 12.97 7.54 -3.69
CA LEU A 49 12.21 7.88 -4.89
C LEU A 49 12.34 9.39 -5.18
N PRO A 50 12.49 9.80 -6.46
CA PRO A 50 12.51 11.20 -6.83
C PRO A 50 11.24 11.92 -6.39
N GLY A 51 11.37 13.10 -5.75
CA GLY A 51 10.22 13.93 -5.34
C GLY A 51 9.38 13.37 -4.17
N GLN A 52 9.80 12.27 -3.53
CA GLN A 52 9.10 11.70 -2.37
C GLN A 52 9.80 12.04 -1.05
N PRO A 53 9.07 11.98 0.09
CA PRO A 53 9.65 12.21 1.40
C PRO A 53 10.84 11.28 1.68
N SER A 54 11.83 11.82 2.36
CA SER A 54 13.03 11.11 2.83
C SER A 54 12.74 9.95 3.79
N HIS A 55 11.51 9.79 4.29
CA HIS A 55 11.15 8.76 5.25
C HIS A 55 10.41 7.57 4.63
N LEU A 56 10.30 7.53 3.30
CA LEU A 56 9.59 6.45 2.64
C LEU A 56 10.31 5.10 2.82
N ALA A 57 9.53 4.07 3.15
CA ALA A 57 10.03 2.72 3.32
C ALA A 57 9.07 1.71 2.69
N PHE A 58 9.66 0.71 2.01
CA PHE A 58 9.00 -0.52 1.64
C PHE A 58 8.84 -1.39 2.88
N ARG A 59 7.65 -1.94 3.11
CA ARG A 59 7.35 -2.78 4.27
C ARG A 59 6.77 -4.11 3.83
N ALA A 60 7.10 -5.19 4.54
CA ALA A 60 6.49 -6.48 4.26
C ALA A 60 6.16 -7.27 5.51
N ILE A 61 5.09 -8.06 5.44
CA ILE A 61 4.82 -9.15 6.39
C ILE A 61 5.19 -10.47 5.75
N PHE A 62 5.63 -11.40 6.58
CA PHE A 62 6.07 -12.72 6.15
C PHE A 62 5.00 -13.71 6.58
N LEU A 63 4.53 -14.58 5.68
CA LEU A 63 3.52 -15.59 5.95
C LEU A 63 4.03 -16.97 5.52
N ALA A 64 3.89 -17.95 6.41
CA ALA A 64 3.98 -19.36 6.06
C ALA A 64 2.58 -19.89 5.67
N PRO A 65 2.48 -21.04 4.99
CA PRO A 65 1.19 -21.62 4.62
C PRO A 65 0.26 -21.87 5.82
N SER A 66 0.84 -22.18 6.99
CA SER A 66 0.14 -22.37 8.26
C SER A 66 -0.47 -21.10 8.85
N ASP A 67 -0.03 -19.91 8.42
CA ASP A 67 -0.52 -18.63 8.93
C ASP A 67 -1.83 -18.19 8.22
N ILE A 68 -2.11 -18.75 7.04
CA ILE A 68 -3.26 -18.39 6.17
C ILE A 68 -4.56 -18.92 6.81
N GLY A 69 -5.64 -18.14 6.73
CA GLY A 69 -6.93 -18.50 7.36
C GLY A 69 -7.05 -18.07 8.81
N SER A 70 -5.96 -17.65 9.46
CA SER A 70 -6.02 -17.20 10.85
C SER A 70 -6.53 -15.76 10.96
N HIS A 71 -7.33 -15.49 11.99
CA HIS A 71 -7.87 -14.16 12.27
C HIS A 71 -6.76 -13.14 12.60
N GLU A 72 -5.67 -13.58 13.23
CA GLU A 72 -4.51 -12.73 13.50
C GLU A 72 -3.81 -12.30 12.20
N THR A 73 -3.64 -13.21 11.24
CA THR A 73 -3.07 -12.89 9.92
C THR A 73 -3.92 -11.86 9.19
N HIS A 74 -5.24 -12.03 9.17
CA HIS A 74 -6.15 -11.05 8.55
C HIS A 74 -5.95 -9.64 9.13
N LYS A 75 -5.98 -9.51 10.47
CA LYS A 75 -5.73 -8.24 11.15
C LYS A 75 -4.36 -7.65 10.84
N ARG A 76 -3.31 -8.49 10.75
CA ARG A 76 -1.96 -8.05 10.40
C ARG A 76 -1.88 -7.55 8.96
N THR A 77 -2.54 -8.23 8.03
CA THR A 77 -2.61 -7.87 6.61
C THR A 77 -3.38 -6.56 6.41
N GLU A 78 -4.55 -6.40 7.04
CA GLU A 78 -5.31 -5.14 7.04
C GLU A 78 -4.50 -3.99 7.64
N ARG A 79 -3.86 -4.22 8.80
CA ARG A 79 -3.03 -3.21 9.45
C ARG A 79 -1.87 -2.79 8.55
N LEU A 80 -1.21 -3.74 7.87
CA LEU A 80 -0.15 -3.44 6.91
C LEU A 80 -0.66 -2.58 5.75
N PHE A 81 -1.79 -2.95 5.14
CA PHE A 81 -2.41 -2.20 4.05
C PHE A 81 -2.72 -0.76 4.47
N ASN A 82 -3.35 -0.60 5.63
CA ASN A 82 -3.79 0.69 6.15
C ASN A 82 -2.66 1.64 6.54
N LEU A 83 -1.40 1.17 6.68
CA LEU A 83 -0.26 2.05 6.98
C LEU A 83 -0.02 3.11 5.89
N ASN A 84 -0.17 2.73 4.63
CA ASN A 84 0.11 3.59 3.47
C ASN A 84 -0.95 3.43 2.36
N GLY A 85 -2.13 2.88 2.67
CA GLY A 85 -3.17 2.56 1.68
C GLY A 85 -2.70 1.59 0.60
N GLY A 86 -2.04 0.50 0.99
CA GLY A 86 -1.51 -0.51 0.05
C GLY A 86 -0.23 -0.10 -0.69
N ARG A 87 0.28 1.12 -0.50
CA ARG A 87 1.51 1.58 -1.16
C ARG A 87 2.77 1.11 -0.47
N TYR A 88 3.71 0.61 -1.28
CA TYR A 88 5.03 0.14 -0.83
C TYR A 88 4.93 -0.91 0.27
N VAL A 89 3.87 -1.71 0.24
CA VAL A 89 3.74 -2.89 1.09
C VAL A 89 3.72 -4.14 0.24
N ALA A 90 4.08 -5.28 0.81
CA ALA A 90 3.94 -6.59 0.19
C ALA A 90 3.75 -7.67 1.24
N ILE A 91 3.19 -8.79 0.80
CA ILE A 91 3.19 -10.04 1.57
C ILE A 91 4.28 -10.93 0.99
N VAL A 92 5.18 -11.43 1.83
CA VAL A 92 6.15 -12.45 1.43
C VAL A 92 5.63 -13.81 1.87
N LEU A 93 5.33 -14.67 0.90
CA LEU A 93 4.74 -15.99 1.15
C LEU A 93 5.79 -17.08 0.95
N LEU A 94 6.04 -17.88 2.00
CA LEU A 94 6.90 -19.05 1.89
C LEU A 94 6.17 -20.18 1.16
N MET A 95 6.68 -20.57 0.00
CA MET A 95 6.14 -21.62 -0.86
C MET A 95 6.71 -22.99 -0.46
N ARG A 96 6.64 -23.35 0.82
CA ARG A 96 7.12 -24.64 1.32
C ARG A 96 6.02 -25.69 1.20
N GLN A 97 6.40 -26.87 0.73
CA GLN A 97 5.56 -28.06 0.76
C GLN A 97 5.52 -28.60 2.20
N MET A 98 4.36 -28.67 2.82
CA MET A 98 4.24 -29.35 4.12
C MET A 98 4.43 -30.85 3.87
N GLU A 99 5.45 -31.44 4.50
CA GLU A 99 5.64 -32.90 4.49
C GLU A 99 4.39 -33.57 5.09
N GLY A 100 3.78 -34.48 4.32
CA GLY A 100 2.61 -35.25 4.77
C GLY A 100 1.23 -34.66 4.45
N VAL A 101 1.14 -33.45 3.88
CA VAL A 101 -0.13 -32.87 3.42
C VAL A 101 -0.11 -32.76 1.90
N GLN A 102 -1.11 -33.31 1.21
CA GLN A 102 -1.32 -33.19 -0.25
C GLN A 102 -1.67 -31.75 -0.70
N GLU A 103 -1.36 -30.73 0.09
CA GLU A 103 -1.54 -29.34 -0.32
C GLU A 103 -0.37 -28.95 -1.22
N SER A 104 -0.67 -28.75 -2.51
CA SER A 104 0.29 -28.21 -3.46
C SER A 104 0.73 -26.81 -3.02
N ASN A 105 1.98 -26.42 -3.32
CA ASN A 105 2.48 -25.06 -3.06
C ASN A 105 1.57 -23.96 -3.66
N SER A 106 0.84 -24.29 -4.73
CA SER A 106 -0.16 -23.42 -5.36
C SER A 106 -1.42 -23.21 -4.52
N SER A 107 -1.80 -24.14 -3.63
CA SER A 107 -3.00 -24.04 -2.80
C SER A 107 -2.89 -22.94 -1.73
N ALA A 108 -1.73 -22.79 -1.10
CA ALA A 108 -1.47 -21.71 -0.14
C ALA A 108 -1.57 -20.33 -0.81
N MET A 109 -0.94 -20.17 -1.99
CA MET A 109 -1.04 -18.95 -2.78
C MET A 109 -2.50 -18.66 -3.17
N MET A 110 -3.24 -19.66 -3.64
CA MET A 110 -4.63 -19.49 -4.05
C MET A 110 -5.52 -19.09 -2.87
N ARG A 111 -5.36 -19.71 -1.70
CA ARG A 111 -6.09 -19.33 -0.48
C ARG A 111 -5.80 -17.89 -0.07
N LEU A 112 -4.52 -17.49 -0.05
CA LEU A 112 -4.15 -16.12 0.27
C LEU A 112 -4.74 -15.13 -0.74
N GLN A 113 -4.73 -15.47 -2.04
CA GLN A 113 -5.37 -14.64 -3.06
C GLN A 113 -6.86 -14.49 -2.81
N LEU A 114 -7.58 -15.58 -2.49
CA LEU A 114 -9.01 -15.52 -2.15
C LEU A 114 -9.29 -14.64 -0.93
N GLU A 115 -8.45 -14.67 0.10
CA GLU A 115 -8.58 -13.80 1.29
C GLU A 115 -8.39 -12.31 0.98
N LEU A 116 -7.60 -11.99 -0.05
CA LEU A 116 -7.34 -10.60 -0.45
C LEU A 116 -8.36 -10.06 -1.46
N ILE A 117 -9.19 -10.93 -2.06
CA ILE A 117 -10.24 -10.51 -3.00
C ILE A 117 -11.24 -9.62 -2.26
N GLY A 118 -11.45 -8.41 -2.78
CA GLY A 118 -12.51 -7.51 -2.31
C GLY A 118 -12.08 -6.34 -1.44
N GLY A 119 -10.77 -6.04 -1.30
CA GLY A 119 -10.38 -4.75 -0.69
C GLY A 119 -8.90 -4.51 -0.38
N LEU A 120 -8.05 -5.54 -0.40
CA LEU A 120 -6.64 -5.41 0.01
C LEU A 120 -5.69 -5.64 -1.18
N GLU A 121 -5.60 -4.65 -2.06
CA GLU A 121 -4.70 -4.70 -3.22
C GLU A 121 -3.24 -4.54 -2.79
N MET A 122 -2.56 -5.66 -2.54
CA MET A 122 -1.12 -5.67 -2.28
C MET A 122 -0.42 -6.84 -2.97
N PRO A 123 0.83 -6.65 -3.42
CA PRO A 123 1.58 -7.69 -4.11
C PRO A 123 1.98 -8.81 -3.15
N ILE A 124 1.85 -10.05 -3.63
CA ILE A 124 2.37 -11.24 -2.96
C ILE A 124 3.69 -11.62 -3.65
N ILE A 125 4.76 -11.76 -2.86
CA ILE A 125 6.09 -12.19 -3.30
C ILE A 125 6.25 -13.65 -2.87
N PRO A 126 6.08 -14.62 -3.78
CA PRO A 126 6.36 -16.01 -3.48
C PRO A 126 7.87 -16.23 -3.30
N VAL A 127 8.27 -16.90 -2.22
CA VAL A 127 9.65 -17.32 -1.99
C VAL A 127 9.69 -18.84 -1.81
N PRO A 128 10.40 -19.61 -2.67
CA PRO A 128 10.48 -21.07 -2.54
C PRO A 128 11.16 -21.51 -1.25
N THR A 129 12.19 -20.78 -0.82
CA THR A 129 12.92 -21.07 0.40
C THR A 129 13.37 -19.78 1.08
N VAL A 130 13.79 -19.87 2.35
CA VAL A 130 14.28 -18.73 3.12
C VAL A 130 15.58 -18.16 2.52
N GLU A 131 16.40 -18.98 1.89
CA GLU A 131 17.66 -18.57 1.26
C GLU A 131 17.43 -17.73 -0.01
N SER A 132 16.29 -17.93 -0.67
CA SER A 132 15.89 -17.17 -1.86
C SER A 132 15.37 -15.76 -1.55
N LEU A 133 14.99 -15.55 -0.29
CA LEU A 133 14.34 -14.33 0.20
C LEU A 133 15.14 -13.04 -0.07
N PRO A 134 16.45 -12.95 0.23
CA PRO A 134 17.19 -11.70 0.03
C PRO A 134 17.21 -11.28 -1.44
N THR A 135 17.33 -12.25 -2.36
CA THR A 135 17.31 -12.02 -3.80
C THR A 135 15.94 -11.54 -4.26
N ALA A 136 14.86 -12.20 -3.81
CA ALA A 136 13.49 -11.82 -4.17
C ALA A 136 13.14 -10.40 -3.69
N ILE A 137 13.46 -10.08 -2.44
CA ILE A 137 13.22 -8.74 -1.87
C ILE A 137 14.04 -7.69 -2.60
N LYS A 138 15.32 -7.96 -2.91
CA LYS A 138 16.19 -7.01 -3.61
C LYS A 138 15.67 -6.72 -5.02
N ALA A 139 15.25 -7.75 -5.76
CA ALA A 139 14.65 -7.60 -7.08
C ALA A 139 13.37 -6.75 -7.02
N PHE A 140 12.50 -7.05 -6.06
CA PHE A 140 11.26 -6.31 -5.85
C PHE A 140 11.50 -4.85 -5.45
N HIS A 141 12.43 -4.61 -4.51
CA HIS A 141 12.82 -3.27 -4.06
C HIS A 141 13.42 -2.43 -5.20
N TYR A 142 14.26 -3.05 -6.03
CA TYR A 142 14.79 -2.41 -7.23
C TYR A 142 13.67 -2.05 -8.21
N GLN A 143 12.75 -2.98 -8.49
CA GLN A 143 11.60 -2.74 -9.36
C GLN A 143 10.70 -1.62 -8.83
N LEU A 144 10.46 -1.55 -7.52
CA LEU A 144 9.72 -0.44 -6.92
C LEU A 144 10.45 0.90 -7.13
N SER A 145 11.78 0.90 -6.99
CA SER A 145 12.59 2.11 -7.12
C SER A 145 12.64 2.63 -8.56
N THR A 146 12.60 1.74 -9.56
CA THR A 146 12.62 2.09 -10.98
C THR A 146 11.21 2.32 -11.56
N SER A 147 10.21 1.55 -11.13
CA SER A 147 8.83 1.64 -11.63
C SER A 147 8.03 2.78 -11.00
N ALA A 148 8.40 3.25 -9.81
CA ALA A 148 7.74 4.39 -9.18
C ALA A 148 7.91 5.72 -9.95
N ALA A 149 8.81 5.79 -10.94
CA ALA A 149 8.84 6.90 -11.89
C ALA A 149 7.60 6.94 -12.79
N SER A 150 6.84 5.84 -12.92
CA SER A 150 5.69 5.70 -13.81
C SER A 150 4.34 5.57 -13.08
N ARG A 151 4.33 5.32 -11.76
CA ARG A 151 3.06 5.29 -11.00
C ARG A 151 2.68 6.72 -10.68
N GLN A 152 1.79 7.29 -11.49
CA GLN A 152 1.14 8.56 -11.17
C GLN A 152 0.73 8.54 -9.70
N LEU A 153 1.19 9.55 -8.97
CA LEU A 153 0.82 9.75 -7.58
C LEU A 153 -0.70 9.85 -7.55
N VAL A 154 -1.36 8.78 -7.10
CA VAL A 154 -2.74 8.90 -6.61
C VAL A 154 -2.62 9.76 -5.37
N THR A 155 -2.75 11.07 -5.58
CA THR A 155 -2.81 12.05 -4.51
C THR A 155 -3.98 11.62 -3.62
N PRO A 156 -3.89 11.65 -2.28
CA PRO A 156 -5.04 11.39 -1.40
C PRO A 156 -6.29 12.19 -1.80
N ALA A 157 -6.08 13.35 -2.44
CA ALA A 157 -7.11 14.11 -3.12
C ALA A 157 -7.85 13.29 -4.19
N ARG A 158 -7.16 12.65 -5.13
CA ARG A 158 -7.79 11.81 -6.17
C ARG A 158 -8.56 10.60 -5.63
N SER A 159 -8.13 10.02 -4.50
CA SER A 159 -8.89 8.91 -3.87
C SER A 159 -10.15 9.37 -3.14
N LEU A 160 -10.19 10.62 -2.68
CA LEU A 160 -11.31 11.17 -1.92
C LEU A 160 -12.28 11.98 -2.80
N LEU A 161 -11.82 12.51 -3.93
CA LEU A 161 -12.62 13.24 -4.92
C LEU A 161 -13.90 12.51 -5.36
N PRO A 162 -13.92 11.18 -5.60
CA PRO A 162 -15.14 10.47 -5.96
C PRO A 162 -16.25 10.64 -4.92
N TYR A 163 -15.93 10.90 -3.66
CA TYR A 163 -16.88 11.02 -2.57
C TYR A 163 -17.31 12.46 -2.28
N CYS A 164 -16.77 13.45 -2.99
CA CYS A 164 -17.10 14.86 -2.81
C CYS A 164 -18.38 15.25 -3.56
N SER A 165 -19.46 14.50 -3.36
CA SER A 165 -20.76 14.72 -4.00
C SER A 165 -21.89 14.40 -3.05
N ASP A 166 -22.98 15.17 -3.14
CA ASP A 166 -24.17 15.06 -2.28
C ASP A 166 -24.93 13.73 -2.46
N THR A 167 -24.75 13.05 -3.60
CA THR A 167 -25.52 11.84 -3.94
C THR A 167 -24.65 10.78 -4.59
N GLY A 168 -24.07 9.86 -3.84
CA GLY A 168 -23.26 8.76 -4.39
C GLY A 168 -21.88 9.20 -4.91
N SER A 169 -21.14 8.28 -5.53
CA SER A 169 -19.80 8.58 -6.05
C SER A 169 -19.85 9.33 -7.38
N LEU A 170 -18.91 10.25 -7.59
CA LEU A 170 -18.67 10.88 -8.90
C LEU A 170 -18.10 9.86 -9.90
N PRO A 171 -18.48 9.96 -11.18
CA PRO A 171 -17.88 9.15 -12.22
C PRO A 171 -16.40 9.51 -12.42
N GLU A 172 -15.61 8.54 -12.89
CA GLU A 172 -14.15 8.70 -13.09
C GLU A 172 -13.79 9.90 -13.96
N HIS A 173 -14.60 10.18 -15.00
CA HIS A 173 -14.42 11.35 -15.84
C HIS A 173 -14.51 12.67 -15.05
N ALA A 174 -15.50 12.81 -14.17
CA ALA A 174 -15.66 13.99 -13.32
C ALA A 174 -14.50 14.15 -12.34
N VAL A 175 -14.01 13.04 -11.77
CA VAL A 175 -12.84 13.04 -10.87
C VAL A 175 -11.58 13.51 -11.60
N ASN A 176 -11.38 13.05 -12.83
CA ASN A 176 -10.25 13.46 -13.66
C ASN A 176 -10.32 14.95 -14.01
N VAL A 177 -11.48 15.42 -14.47
CA VAL A 177 -11.72 16.83 -14.77
C VAL A 177 -11.47 17.72 -13.55
N ILE A 178 -12.00 17.37 -12.37
CA ILE A 178 -11.76 18.12 -11.13
C ILE A 178 -10.28 18.14 -10.77
N SER A 179 -9.59 17.01 -10.93
CA SER A 179 -8.15 16.94 -10.64
C SER A 179 -7.28 17.78 -11.58
N ASP A 180 -7.78 18.10 -12.77
CA ASP A 180 -7.06 18.92 -13.76
C ASP A 180 -7.33 20.42 -13.56
N ILE A 181 -8.54 20.80 -13.15
CA ILE A 181 -8.93 22.22 -12.96
C ILE A 181 -8.70 22.73 -11.53
N THR A 182 -8.30 21.87 -10.59
CA THR A 182 -8.05 22.24 -9.19
C THR A 182 -6.67 21.81 -8.71
N ALA A 183 -6.02 22.67 -7.95
CA ALA A 183 -4.72 22.36 -7.33
C ALA A 183 -4.83 21.49 -6.05
N GLY A 184 -6.04 21.05 -5.69
CA GLY A 184 -6.35 20.27 -4.48
C GLY A 184 -7.66 20.71 -3.80
N PHE A 185 -8.03 20.07 -2.69
CA PHE A 185 -9.33 20.30 -2.03
C PHE A 185 -9.60 21.75 -1.61
N LYS A 186 -8.58 22.47 -1.13
CA LYS A 186 -8.73 23.88 -0.76
C LYS A 186 -9.14 24.75 -1.95
N ASP A 187 -8.57 24.47 -3.13
CA ASP A 187 -8.89 25.18 -4.36
C ASP A 187 -10.26 24.73 -4.91
N LEU A 188 -10.59 23.44 -4.79
CA LEU A 188 -11.93 22.92 -5.11
C LEU A 188 -13.02 23.59 -4.26
N VAL A 189 -12.82 23.72 -2.94
CA VAL A 189 -13.76 24.40 -2.04
C VAL A 189 -13.90 25.88 -2.40
N SER A 190 -12.78 26.55 -2.69
CA SER A 190 -12.78 27.94 -3.14
C SER A 190 -13.61 28.10 -4.43
N LYS A 191 -13.41 27.22 -5.41
CA LYS A 191 -14.16 27.22 -6.68
C LYS A 191 -15.63 26.85 -6.47
N ALA A 192 -15.94 25.90 -5.60
CA ALA A 192 -17.31 25.51 -5.27
C ALA A 192 -18.07 26.60 -4.49
N THR A 193 -17.38 27.58 -3.90
CA THR A 193 -17.99 28.66 -3.11
C THR A 193 -18.12 29.97 -3.90
N THR A 194 -17.13 30.29 -4.73
CA THR A 194 -17.09 31.52 -5.53
C THR A 194 -17.98 31.47 -6.77
N PRO A 195 -18.59 32.61 -7.21
CA PRO A 195 -19.43 32.63 -8.42
C PRO A 195 -18.68 32.19 -9.69
N ASP A 196 -17.47 32.71 -9.89
CA ASP A 196 -16.64 32.39 -11.05
C ASP A 196 -16.18 30.93 -11.05
N GLY A 197 -15.86 30.39 -9.87
CA GLY A 197 -15.49 28.99 -9.72
C GLY A 197 -16.66 28.03 -9.94
N LYS A 198 -17.88 28.40 -9.52
CA LYS A 198 -19.10 27.62 -9.77
C LYS A 198 -19.41 27.55 -11.26
N GLN A 199 -19.23 28.66 -11.97
CA GLN A 199 -19.41 28.69 -13.42
C GLN A 199 -18.40 27.78 -14.12
N LEU A 200 -17.13 27.87 -13.72
CA LEU A 200 -16.07 26.98 -14.23
C LEU A 200 -16.42 25.50 -14.00
N LEU A 201 -16.85 25.14 -12.80
CA LEU A 201 -17.25 23.76 -12.49
C LEU A 201 -18.43 23.31 -13.37
N LYS A 202 -19.43 24.18 -13.61
CA LYS A 202 -20.58 23.87 -14.49
C LYS A 202 -20.17 23.68 -15.94
N ASP A 203 -19.24 24.50 -16.44
CA ASP A 203 -18.76 24.43 -17.81
C ASP A 203 -18.01 23.11 -18.10
N TYR A 204 -17.30 22.56 -17.10
CA TYR A 204 -16.50 21.34 -17.27
C TYR A 204 -17.18 20.05 -16.79
N LEU A 205 -18.04 20.09 -15.76
CA LEU A 205 -18.66 18.90 -15.16
C LEU A 205 -20.13 18.71 -15.57
N GLY A 206 -20.76 19.71 -16.19
CA GLY A 206 -22.16 19.64 -16.58
C GLY A 206 -23.08 19.36 -15.38
N GLU A 207 -23.91 18.32 -15.49
CA GLU A 207 -24.89 17.95 -14.46
C GLU A 207 -24.26 17.54 -13.11
N ASP A 208 -23.03 17.02 -13.14
CA ASP A 208 -22.31 16.62 -11.92
C ASP A 208 -21.79 17.83 -11.11
N ALA A 209 -21.71 19.01 -11.73
CA ALA A 209 -21.24 20.22 -11.06
C ALA A 209 -22.12 20.60 -9.86
N ASP A 210 -23.44 20.50 -10.00
CA ASP A 210 -24.38 20.89 -8.95
C ASP A 210 -24.33 19.93 -7.75
N ARG A 211 -23.96 18.66 -7.95
CA ARG A 211 -23.76 17.66 -6.89
C ARG A 211 -22.51 17.95 -6.06
N VAL A 212 -21.43 18.38 -6.72
CA VAL A 212 -20.18 18.79 -6.06
C VAL A 212 -20.34 20.12 -5.33
N ILE A 213 -21.00 21.09 -5.95
CA ILE A 213 -21.23 22.41 -5.35
C ILE A 213 -22.12 22.28 -4.10
N ARG A 214 -23.17 21.46 -4.13
CA ARG A 214 -24.04 21.23 -2.97
C ARG A 214 -23.31 20.56 -1.81
N PHE A 215 -22.55 19.50 -2.08
CA PHE A 215 -21.72 18.82 -1.08
C PHE A 215 -20.89 19.80 -0.26
N TRP A 216 -20.11 20.67 -0.92
CA TRP A 216 -19.25 21.62 -0.23
C TRP A 216 -19.99 22.84 0.36
N LYS A 217 -21.22 23.12 -0.09
CA LYS A 217 -22.05 24.21 0.43
C LYS A 217 -22.79 23.82 1.70
N ASP A 218 -23.26 22.57 1.78
CA ASP A 218 -24.11 22.08 2.86
C ASP A 218 -23.28 21.41 3.98
N GLU A 219 -22.08 20.91 3.69
CA GLU A 219 -21.19 20.26 4.67
C GLU A 219 -20.25 21.24 5.42
N TYR A 220 -20.30 22.53 5.12
CA TYR A 220 -19.68 23.60 5.92
C TYR A 220 -20.77 24.39 6.69
N PRO A 221 -21.08 24.05 7.96
CA PRO A 221 -21.64 25.03 8.85
C PRO A 221 -20.54 26.07 9.11
N ILE A 222 -20.75 27.29 8.61
CA ILE A 222 -20.09 28.46 9.17
C ILE A 222 -20.44 28.48 10.67
N ALA A 223 -19.43 28.23 11.50
CA ALA A 223 -19.35 28.74 12.86
C ALA A 223 -17.88 29.03 13.17
#